data_AF-A0A1H3MN05-F1
#
_entry.id   AF-A0A1H3MN05-F1
#
_cell.length_a   1.000
_cell.length_b   1.000
_cell.length_c   1.000
_cell.angle_alpha   90.00
_cell.angle_beta   90.00
_cell.angle_gamma   90.00
#
_symmetry.space_group_name_H-M   'P 1'
#
loop_
_entity.id
_entity.type
_entity.pdbx_description
1 polymer ?
#
loop_
_entity_poly.entity_id
_entity_poly.type
_entity_poly.pdbx_seq_one_letter_code
_entity_poly.pdbx_strand_id
1 'polypeptide(L)' 'MLTEIGFTDIAIGEPVDTFGGAGGETNARAYEVYGYSFLARKPPDS' A
#
# COMPACT_ATOMS: atom_id res chain seq x y z
N MET A 1 7.21 -9.73 -2.03
CA MET A 1 5.90 -9.52 -1.36
C MET A 1 6.10 -9.50 0.16
N LEU A 2 5.23 -8.87 0.96
CA LEU A 2 5.41 -8.77 2.43
C LEU A 2 5.57 -10.15 3.12
N THR A 3 4.90 -11.18 2.59
CA THR A 3 5.05 -12.58 3.00
C THR A 3 6.45 -13.13 2.76
N GLU A 4 7.07 -12.81 1.62
CA GLU A 4 8.39 -13.30 1.22
C GLU A 4 9.52 -12.74 2.09
N ILE A 5 9.28 -11.60 2.74
CA ILE A 5 10.20 -10.98 3.68
C ILE A 5 9.84 -11.28 5.15
N GLY A 6 8.92 -12.22 5.38
CA GLY A 6 8.63 -12.80 6.69
C GLY A 6 7.49 -12.14 7.47
N PHE A 7 6.80 -11.14 6.95
CA PHE A 7 5.62 -10.59 7.63
C PHE A 7 4.43 -11.56 7.59
N THR A 8 3.63 -11.53 8.66
CA THR A 8 2.42 -12.34 8.85
C THR A 8 1.20 -11.45 9.08
N ASP A 9 -0.01 -12.03 9.13
CA ASP A 9 -1.27 -11.32 9.38
C ASP A 9 -1.45 -10.08 8.49
N ILE A 10 -1.31 -10.25 7.16
CA ILE A 10 -1.34 -9.13 6.21
C ILE A 10 -2.77 -8.78 5.84
N ALA A 11 -3.12 -7.49 6.01
CA ALA A 11 -4.36 -6.91 5.51
C ALA A 11 -4.03 -5.67 4.67
N ILE A 12 -4.65 -5.55 3.50
CA ILE A 12 -4.53 -4.40 2.60
C ILE A 12 -5.86 -3.64 2.63
N GLY A 13 -5.79 -2.33 2.88
CA GLY A 13 -6.95 -1.44 2.88
C GLY A 13 -7.41 -1.08 1.47
N GLU A 14 -8.52 -0.36 1.40
CA GLU A 14 -9.08 0.12 0.13
C GLU A 14 -8.11 1.08 -0.58
N PRO A 15 -8.17 1.16 -1.93
CA PRO A 15 -7.43 2.17 -2.68
C PRO A 15 -7.87 3.58 -2.29
N VAL A 16 -6.90 4.47 -2.08
CA VAL A 16 -7.14 5.89 -1.79
C VAL A 16 -6.39 6.76 -2.79
N ASP A 17 -7.06 7.81 -3.31
CA ASP A 17 -6.37 8.87 -4.06
C ASP A 17 -5.54 9.72 -3.10
N THR A 18 -4.22 9.54 -3.15
CA THR A 18 -3.26 10.30 -2.34
C THR A 18 -2.58 11.42 -3.13
N PHE A 19 -2.99 11.67 -4.38
CA PHE A 19 -2.29 12.55 -5.31
C PHE A 19 -3.01 13.88 -5.56
N GLY A 20 -4.19 14.10 -4.99
CA GLY A 20 -4.88 15.40 -5.04
C GLY A 20 -3.99 16.55 -4.58
N GLY A 21 -3.76 17.53 -5.46
CA GLY A 21 -2.89 18.69 -5.24
C GLY A 21 -1.39 18.43 -5.44
N ALA A 22 -0.98 17.21 -5.79
CA ALA A 22 0.42 16.89 -6.04
C ALA A 22 0.81 17.18 -7.50
N GLY A 23 2.09 17.53 -7.75
CA GLY A 23 2.57 17.79 -9.11
C GLY A 23 2.44 16.60 -10.09
N GLY A 24 2.25 15.38 -9.57
CA GLY A 24 2.02 14.15 -10.35
C GLY A 24 0.56 13.74 -10.54
N GLU A 25 -0.41 14.51 -10.03
CA GLU A 25 -1.84 14.15 -9.99
C GLU A 25 -2.40 13.71 -11.35
N THR A 26 -2.12 14.45 -12.42
CA THR A 26 -2.62 14.14 -13.77
C THR A 26 -2.14 12.77 -14.25
N ASN A 27 -0.87 12.45 -14.03
CA ASN A 27 -0.32 11.16 -14.42
C ASN A 27 -0.83 10.06 -13.49
N ALA A 28 -0.92 10.31 -12.18
CA ALA A 28 -1.47 9.35 -11.23
C ALA A 28 -2.89 8.93 -11.62
N ARG A 29 -3.75 9.87 -12.05
CA ARG A 29 -5.10 9.55 -12.54
C ARG A 29 -5.09 8.84 -13.89
N ALA A 30 -4.25 9.25 -14.82
CA ALA A 30 -4.17 8.64 -16.15
C ALA A 30 -3.74 7.16 -16.09
N TYR A 31 -2.99 6.78 -15.07
CA TYR A 31 -2.51 5.42 -14.84
C TYR A 31 -3.17 4.73 -13.64
N GLU A 32 -4.28 5.27 -13.12
CA GLU A 32 -5.06 4.69 -12.02
C GLU A 32 -4.21 4.32 -10.80
N VAL A 33 -3.31 5.23 -10.41
CA VAL A 33 -2.38 5.06 -9.29
C VAL A 33 -3.09 5.42 -7.98
N TYR A 34 -3.11 4.46 -7.05
CA TYR A 34 -3.70 4.62 -5.73
C TYR A 34 -2.70 4.26 -4.63
N GLY A 35 -2.87 4.89 -3.47
CA GLY A 35 -2.24 4.46 -2.23
C GLY A 35 -3.03 3.35 -1.56
N TYR A 36 -2.34 2.39 -0.95
CA TYR A 36 -2.95 1.32 -0.16
C TYR A 36 -2.29 1.27 1.21
N SER A 37 -3.06 1.56 2.27
CA SER A 37 -2.61 1.28 3.63
C SER A 37 -2.49 -0.24 3.83
N PHE A 38 -1.50 -0.69 4.57
CA PHE A 38 -1.38 -2.10 4.96
C PHE A 38 -1.12 -2.26 6.45
N LEU A 39 -1.61 -3.37 7.00
CA LEU A 39 -1.27 -3.87 8.31
C LEU A 39 -0.51 -5.18 8.12
N ALA A 40 0.58 -5.35 8.86
CA ALA A 40 1.35 -6.57 8.87
C ALA A 40 2.03 -6.73 10.24
N ARG A 41 2.29 -7.97 10.65
CA ARG A 41 2.92 -8.30 11.94
C ARG A 41 4.26 -8.99 11.76
N LYS A 42 5.20 -8.63 12.63
CA LYS A 42 6.45 -9.40 12.80
C LYS A 42 6.05 -10.83 13.21
N PRO A 43 6.66 -11.88 12.63
CA PRO A 43 6.41 -13.24 13.04
C PRO A 43 6.84 -13.44 14.51
N PRO A 44 6.18 -14.35 15.25
CA PRO A 44 6.59 -14.67 16.62
C PRO A 44 8.05 -15.14 16.64
N ASP A 45 8.78 -14.81 17.71
CA ASP A 45 10.14 -15.32 17.90
C ASP A 45 10.06 -16.85 18.14
N SER A 46 10.87 -17.61 17.39
CA SER A 46 10.90 -19.08 17.39
C SER A 46 11.50 -19.68 18.66
#